data_AF-A0A6B1I0J3-F1
#
_entry.id   AF-A0A6B1I0J3-F1
#
_cell.length_a   1.000
_cell.length_b   1.000
_cell.length_c   1.000
_cell.angle_alpha   90.00
_cell.angle_beta   90.00
_cell.angle_gamma   90.00
#
_symmetry.space_group_name_H-M   'P 1'
#
loop_
_entity.id
_entity.type
_entity.pdbx_description
1 polymer ?
#
loop_
_entity_poly.entity_id
_entity_poly.type
_entity_poly.pdbx_seq_one_letter_code
_entity_poly.pdbx_strand_id
1 'polypeptide(L)'
;MLTTTAKVQIVLDVLQRLYPNPSVPLKRRDPYTHLIAVLLSAQCTDARVNQVTPALFARADRPERMIELDVEEIEQIIRPCGLAPRKSKAIWELSQILLAEHGGQVPPDLAALERLPGVGHKTAQVVLAQNFGVPTFPVDTHIHRLIYRWGLSNGKNVEQTERDCKRLFPQERWNDLHLQIIYFGREHCPARGHQPAECLLCSRIGRRSLFK
;
A
#
# COMPACT_ATOMS: atom_id res chain seq x y z
N MET A 1 9.41 25.00 -20.19
CA MET A 1 9.12 24.02 -19.12
C MET A 1 8.08 23.05 -19.64
N LEU A 2 8.18 21.75 -19.35
CA LEU A 2 7.16 20.78 -19.73
C LEU A 2 5.82 21.10 -19.04
N THR A 3 4.71 20.97 -19.76
CA THR A 3 3.35 21.07 -19.20
C THR A 3 3.08 19.90 -18.25
N THR A 4 2.13 20.06 -17.33
CA THR A 4 1.72 18.98 -16.42
C THR A 4 1.28 17.73 -17.19
N THR A 5 0.48 17.89 -18.25
CA THR A 5 0.04 16.79 -19.11
C THR A 5 1.21 16.04 -19.75
N ALA A 6 2.21 16.76 -20.29
CA ALA A 6 3.40 16.13 -20.87
C ALA A 6 4.20 15.34 -19.82
N LYS A 7 4.30 15.85 -18.59
CA LYS A 7 4.95 15.13 -17.49
C LYS A 7 4.19 13.86 -17.11
N VAL A 8 2.88 13.93 -17.00
CA VAL A 8 2.01 12.77 -16.71
C VAL A 8 2.22 11.68 -17.76
N GLN A 9 2.20 12.04 -19.05
CA GLN A 9 2.42 11.08 -20.13
C GLN A 9 3.79 10.39 -20.01
N ILE A 10 4.86 11.15 -19.76
CA ILE A 10 6.20 10.60 -19.55
C ILE A 10 6.23 9.60 -18.38
N VAL A 11 5.53 9.90 -17.27
CA VAL A 11 5.42 8.97 -16.14
C VAL A 11 4.71 7.69 -16.56
N LEU A 12 3.54 7.80 -17.20
CA LEU A 12 2.76 6.65 -17.65
C LEU A 12 3.57 5.74 -18.58
N ASP A 13 4.29 6.31 -19.55
CA ASP A 13 5.07 5.56 -20.53
C ASP A 13 6.26 4.84 -19.88
N VAL A 14 7.02 5.54 -19.03
CA VAL A 14 8.18 4.95 -18.35
C VAL A 14 7.75 3.84 -17.41
N LEU A 15 6.69 4.06 -16.62
CA LEU A 15 6.20 3.07 -15.67
C LEU A 15 5.58 1.85 -16.38
N GLN A 16 4.82 2.06 -17.46
CA GLN A 16 4.26 0.94 -18.24
C GLN A 16 5.35 0.09 -18.88
N ARG A 17 6.44 0.72 -19.35
CA ARG A 17 7.58 0.00 -19.93
C ARG A 17 8.34 -0.82 -18.90
N LEU A 18 8.56 -0.30 -17.70
CA LEU A 18 9.32 -0.99 -16.64
C LEU A 18 8.49 -2.07 -15.94
N TYR A 19 7.21 -1.80 -15.71
CA TYR A 19 6.33 -2.60 -14.87
C TYR A 19 4.96 -2.77 -15.54
N PRO A 20 4.87 -3.43 -16.70
CA PRO A 20 3.63 -3.52 -17.47
C PRO A 20 2.48 -4.21 -16.73
N ASN A 21 2.82 -5.18 -15.88
CA ASN A 21 1.90 -5.93 -15.02
C ASN A 21 2.55 -6.07 -13.63
N PRO A 22 2.47 -5.05 -12.76
CA PRO A 22 3.16 -5.09 -11.48
C PRO A 22 2.58 -6.20 -10.58
N SER A 23 3.43 -7.09 -10.08
CA SER A 23 3.00 -8.14 -9.16
C SER A 23 2.51 -7.55 -7.83
N VAL A 24 1.58 -8.22 -7.16
CA VAL A 24 1.27 -7.88 -5.77
C VAL A 24 2.35 -8.46 -4.84
N PRO A 25 2.99 -7.68 -3.96
CA PRO A 25 4.12 -8.14 -3.17
C PRO A 25 3.74 -9.04 -1.97
N LEU A 26 2.53 -8.87 -1.42
CA LEU A 26 2.06 -9.65 -0.27
C LEU A 26 1.32 -10.90 -0.74
N LYS A 27 1.76 -12.07 -0.23
CA LYS A 27 1.11 -13.34 -0.51
C LYS A 27 -0.24 -13.40 0.20
N ARG A 28 -1.26 -13.86 -0.51
CA ARG A 28 -2.64 -14.00 -0.01
C ARG A 28 -3.32 -15.18 -0.68
N ARG A 29 -4.35 -15.70 -0.02
CA ARG A 29 -5.27 -16.70 -0.60
C ARG A 29 -6.67 -16.11 -0.83
N ASP A 30 -7.09 -15.20 0.03
CA ASP A 30 -8.44 -14.63 0.08
C ASP A 30 -8.39 -13.19 0.66
N PRO A 31 -9.49 -12.43 0.61
CA PRO A 31 -9.51 -11.05 1.11
C PRO A 31 -9.14 -10.89 2.59
N TYR A 32 -9.48 -11.87 3.44
CA TYR A 32 -9.19 -11.81 4.88
C TYR A 32 -7.70 -11.99 5.14
N THR A 33 -7.09 -13.07 4.62
CA THR A 33 -5.64 -13.29 4.72
C THR A 33 -4.86 -12.11 4.14
N HIS A 34 -5.37 -11.47 3.07
CA HIS A 34 -4.76 -10.25 2.54
C HIS A 34 -4.88 -9.06 3.50
N LEU A 35 -6.06 -8.81 4.07
CA LEU A 35 -6.28 -7.73 5.04
C LEU A 35 -5.28 -7.83 6.20
N ILE A 36 -5.12 -9.03 6.77
CA ILE A 36 -4.15 -9.28 7.85
C ILE A 36 -2.71 -9.03 7.36
N ALA A 37 -2.34 -9.51 6.17
CA ALA A 37 -1.00 -9.27 5.63
C ALA A 37 -0.71 -7.77 5.42
N VAL A 38 -1.67 -7.00 4.90
CA VAL A 38 -1.49 -5.55 4.71
C VAL A 38 -1.40 -4.84 6.06
N LEU A 39 -2.20 -5.22 7.06
CA LEU A 39 -2.09 -4.70 8.43
C LEU A 39 -0.69 -4.97 9.02
N LEU A 40 -0.18 -6.19 8.86
CA LEU A 40 1.15 -6.56 9.32
C LEU A 40 2.27 -5.79 8.62
N SER A 41 2.07 -5.38 7.35
CA SER A 41 3.05 -4.62 6.57
C SER A 41 3.32 -3.20 7.10
N ALA A 42 2.46 -2.67 7.98
CA ALA A 42 2.71 -1.37 8.61
C ALA A 42 4.04 -1.39 9.38
N GLN A 43 5.01 -0.60 8.93
CA GLN A 43 6.39 -0.57 9.46
C GLN A 43 7.10 -1.94 9.45
N CYS A 44 6.77 -2.78 8.46
CA CYS A 44 7.40 -4.07 8.22
C CYS A 44 7.69 -4.24 6.73
N THR A 45 8.64 -5.10 6.37
CA THR A 45 8.92 -5.40 4.96
C THR A 45 7.99 -6.49 4.45
N ASP A 46 7.58 -6.39 3.18
CA ASP A 46 6.75 -7.41 2.52
C ASP A 46 7.39 -8.81 2.64
N ALA A 47 8.72 -8.89 2.52
CA ALA A 47 9.47 -10.13 2.67
C ALA A 47 9.31 -10.76 4.07
N ARG A 48 9.36 -9.95 5.14
CA ARG A 48 9.17 -10.43 6.51
C ARG A 48 7.73 -10.88 6.74
N VAL A 49 6.76 -10.10 6.27
CA VAL A 49 5.34 -10.48 6.35
C VAL A 49 5.08 -11.82 5.66
N ASN A 50 5.65 -12.02 4.47
CA ASN A 50 5.52 -13.26 3.70
C ASN A 50 6.21 -14.46 4.36
N GLN A 51 7.19 -14.25 5.25
CA GLN A 51 7.80 -15.30 6.06
C GLN A 51 6.97 -15.66 7.30
N VAL A 52 6.26 -14.70 7.88
CA VAL A 52 5.51 -14.85 9.14
C VAL A 52 4.09 -15.36 8.91
N THR A 53 3.40 -14.81 7.92
CA THR A 53 1.99 -15.12 7.63
C THR A 53 1.68 -16.60 7.40
N PRO A 54 2.55 -17.45 6.82
CA PRO A 54 2.28 -18.88 6.71
C PRO A 54 2.06 -19.57 8.07
N ALA A 55 2.84 -19.21 9.10
CA ALA A 55 2.69 -19.78 10.43
C ALA A 55 1.39 -19.32 11.11
N LEU A 56 1.03 -18.04 10.95
CA LEU A 56 -0.23 -17.50 11.47
C LEU A 56 -1.43 -18.18 10.79
N PHE A 57 -1.45 -18.22 9.45
CA PHE A 57 -2.57 -18.76 8.69
C PHE A 57 -2.68 -20.28 8.76
N ALA A 58 -1.61 -21.01 9.10
CA ALA A 58 -1.71 -22.43 9.45
C ALA A 58 -2.54 -22.66 10.73
N ARG A 59 -2.55 -21.68 11.65
CA ARG A 59 -3.33 -21.73 12.90
C ARG A 59 -4.71 -21.12 12.70
N ALA A 60 -4.79 -19.94 12.10
CA ALA A 60 -6.04 -19.21 11.87
C ALA A 60 -6.00 -18.39 10.58
N ASP A 61 -6.75 -18.84 9.57
CA ASP A 61 -6.83 -18.26 8.23
C ASP A 61 -8.16 -17.58 7.90
N ARG A 62 -9.05 -17.47 8.89
CA ARG A 62 -10.39 -16.87 8.78
C ARG A 62 -10.79 -16.24 10.12
N PRO A 63 -11.72 -15.27 10.16
CA PRO A 63 -12.10 -14.60 11.39
C PRO A 63 -12.53 -15.58 12.49
N GLU A 64 -13.32 -16.61 12.17
CA GLU A 64 -13.84 -17.59 13.13
C GLU A 64 -12.71 -18.29 13.89
N ARG A 65 -11.64 -18.65 13.19
CA ARG A 65 -10.47 -19.32 13.80
C ARG A 65 -9.54 -18.33 14.49
N MET A 66 -9.48 -17.09 14.03
CA MET A 66 -8.57 -16.09 14.59
C MET A 66 -9.01 -15.67 15.99
N ILE A 67 -10.32 -15.62 16.23
CA ILE A 67 -10.88 -15.25 17.53
C ILE A 67 -10.77 -16.38 18.57
N GLU A 68 -10.55 -17.63 18.12
CA GLU A 68 -10.29 -18.80 18.98
C GLU A 68 -8.86 -18.79 19.54
N LEU A 69 -7.95 -18.02 18.94
CA LEU A 69 -6.60 -17.82 19.48
C LEU A 69 -6.59 -16.71 20.53
N ASP A 70 -5.73 -16.86 21.53
CA ASP A 70 -5.45 -15.77 22.45
C ASP A 70 -4.61 -14.67 21.77
N VAL A 71 -4.78 -13.42 22.19
CA VAL A 71 -4.01 -12.29 21.63
C VAL A 71 -2.51 -12.51 21.79
N GLU A 72 -2.09 -13.12 22.90
CA GLU A 72 -0.73 -13.50 23.22
C GLU A 72 -0.17 -14.54 22.22
N GLU A 73 -0.97 -15.52 21.80
CA GLU A 73 -0.56 -16.50 20.79
C GLU A 73 -0.33 -15.83 19.44
N ILE A 74 -1.26 -14.95 19.01
CA ILE A 74 -1.12 -14.16 17.79
C ILE A 74 0.16 -13.32 17.88
N GLU A 75 0.37 -12.63 19.00
CA GLU A 75 1.54 -11.79 19.24
C GLU A 75 2.85 -12.56 19.08
N GLN A 76 2.95 -13.75 19.69
CA GLN A 76 4.15 -14.58 19.61
C GLN A 76 4.49 -14.94 18.16
N ILE A 77 3.49 -15.30 17.35
CA ILE A 77 3.68 -15.64 15.93
C ILE A 77 4.13 -14.41 15.14
N ILE A 78 3.49 -13.25 15.36
CA ILE A 78 3.75 -12.04 14.56
C ILE A 78 4.86 -11.15 15.11
N ARG A 79 5.51 -11.53 16.21
CA ARG A 79 6.61 -10.79 16.84
C ARG A 79 7.68 -10.29 15.85
N PRO A 80 8.10 -11.07 14.82
CA PRO A 80 9.08 -10.60 13.84
C PRO A 80 8.61 -9.42 12.96
N CYS A 81 7.31 -9.13 12.91
CA CYS A 81 6.75 -8.04 12.12
C CYS A 81 6.79 -6.67 12.83
N GLY A 82 7.25 -6.62 14.09
CA GLY A 82 7.30 -5.39 14.89
C GLY A 82 5.92 -4.85 15.27
N LEU A 83 5.85 -4.02 16.31
CA LEU A 83 4.59 -3.50 16.88
C LEU A 83 3.59 -4.63 17.23
N ALA A 84 4.10 -5.82 17.56
CA ALA A 84 3.31 -7.03 17.71
C ALA A 84 2.17 -6.91 18.73
N PRO A 85 2.36 -6.33 19.95
CA PRO A 85 1.26 -6.20 20.91
C PRO A 85 0.05 -5.42 20.38
N ARG A 86 0.30 -4.35 19.62
CA ARG A 86 -0.77 -3.54 19.02
C ARG A 86 -1.40 -4.26 17.82
N LYS A 87 -0.58 -4.93 16.99
CA LYS A 87 -1.06 -5.64 15.81
C LYS A 87 -1.86 -6.89 16.16
N SER A 88 -1.45 -7.66 17.16
CA SER A 88 -2.16 -8.88 17.60
C SER A 88 -3.54 -8.54 18.12
N LYS A 89 -3.62 -7.54 19.01
CA LYS A 89 -4.89 -7.00 19.51
C LYS A 89 -5.79 -6.52 18.36
N ALA A 90 -5.23 -5.75 17.43
CA ALA A 90 -5.99 -5.26 16.27
C ALA A 90 -6.51 -6.41 15.38
N ILE A 91 -5.70 -7.44 15.11
CA ILE A 91 -6.08 -8.62 14.32
C ILE A 91 -7.22 -9.39 14.99
N TRP A 92 -7.16 -9.57 16.31
CA TRP A 92 -8.20 -10.24 17.06
C TRP A 92 -9.50 -9.42 17.06
N GLU A 93 -9.42 -8.13 17.41
CA GLU A 93 -10.59 -7.22 17.47
C GLU A 93 -11.25 -7.02 16.10
N LEU A 94 -10.47 -6.82 15.03
CA LEU A 94 -11.06 -6.70 13.69
C LEU A 94 -11.76 -8.00 13.28
N SER A 95 -11.23 -9.17 13.67
CA SER A 95 -11.85 -10.45 13.35
C SER A 95 -13.21 -10.60 14.04
N GLN A 96 -13.32 -10.15 15.29
CA GLN A 96 -14.60 -10.07 16.00
C GLN A 96 -15.60 -9.15 15.30
N ILE A 97 -15.15 -7.95 14.87
CA ILE A 97 -16.01 -7.00 14.15
C ILE A 97 -16.49 -7.59 12.82
N LEU A 98 -15.61 -8.28 12.07
CA LEU A 98 -16.00 -8.93 10.82
C LEU A 98 -17.10 -9.97 11.04
N LEU A 99 -17.03 -10.76 12.12
CA LEU A 99 -18.07 -11.74 12.46
C LEU A 99 -19.38 -11.06 12.86
N ALA A 100 -19.31 -10.06 13.73
CA ALA A 100 -20.49 -9.41 14.30
C ALA A 100 -21.23 -8.52 13.29
N GLU A 101 -20.51 -7.76 12.47
CA GLU A 101 -21.08 -6.70 11.62
C GLU A 101 -21.08 -7.06 10.13
N HIS A 102 -20.24 -8.00 9.70
CA HIS A 102 -20.00 -8.29 8.28
C HIS A 102 -20.12 -9.79 7.93
N GLY A 103 -20.66 -10.61 8.82
CA GLY A 103 -20.89 -12.05 8.56
C GLY A 103 -19.60 -12.83 8.25
N GLY A 104 -18.48 -12.44 8.86
CA GLY A 104 -17.17 -13.07 8.66
C GLY A 104 -16.45 -12.66 7.37
N GLN A 105 -16.99 -11.70 6.60
CA GLN A 105 -16.42 -11.30 5.32
C GLN A 105 -15.79 -9.92 5.36
N VAL A 106 -14.68 -9.73 4.65
CA VAL A 106 -14.07 -8.40 4.47
C VAL A 106 -14.99 -7.54 3.59
N PRO A 107 -15.50 -6.40 4.08
CA PRO A 107 -16.43 -5.59 3.31
C PRO A 107 -15.73 -4.86 2.16
N PRO A 108 -16.31 -4.80 0.95
CA PRO A 108 -15.82 -3.98 -0.15
C PRO A 108 -16.23 -2.49 0.01
N ASP A 109 -16.10 -1.94 1.22
CA ASP A 109 -16.48 -0.56 1.55
C ASP A 109 -15.33 0.16 2.29
N LEU A 110 -14.98 1.36 1.83
CA LEU A 110 -13.85 2.12 2.37
C LEU A 110 -14.07 2.51 3.84
N ALA A 111 -15.26 3.03 4.14
CA ALA A 111 -15.57 3.50 5.49
C ALA A 111 -15.65 2.34 6.48
N ALA A 112 -16.18 1.18 6.08
CA ALA A 112 -16.21 -0.03 6.89
C ALA A 112 -14.79 -0.54 7.17
N LEU A 113 -13.93 -0.60 6.16
CA LEU A 113 -12.54 -1.00 6.34
C LEU A 113 -11.79 -0.07 7.28
N GLU A 114 -11.99 1.24 7.19
CA GLU A 114 -11.33 2.23 8.07
C GLU A 114 -11.78 2.17 9.53
N ARG A 115 -12.96 1.59 9.81
CA ARG A 115 -13.41 1.34 11.18
C ARG A 115 -12.71 0.15 11.82
N LEU A 116 -12.08 -0.72 11.04
CA LEU A 116 -11.38 -1.89 11.56
C LEU A 116 -10.08 -1.46 12.30
N PRO A 117 -9.84 -1.96 13.52
CA PRO A 117 -8.61 -1.71 14.25
C PRO A 117 -7.36 -2.04 13.41
N GLY A 118 -6.39 -1.12 13.39
CA GLY A 118 -5.15 -1.27 12.63
C GLY A 118 -5.26 -1.02 11.13
N VAL A 119 -6.45 -0.67 10.62
CA VAL A 119 -6.70 -0.35 9.21
C VAL A 119 -6.87 1.15 9.02
N GLY A 120 -5.80 1.82 8.58
CA GLY A 120 -5.87 3.22 8.17
C GLY A 120 -6.32 3.41 6.71
N HIS A 121 -6.56 4.67 6.32
CA HIS A 121 -7.03 5.08 4.98
C HIS A 121 -6.28 4.40 3.82
N LYS A 122 -4.94 4.39 3.87
CA LYS A 122 -4.11 3.71 2.86
C LYS A 122 -4.34 2.21 2.84
N THR A 123 -4.39 1.56 3.99
CA THR A 123 -4.59 0.10 4.11
C THR A 123 -5.94 -0.29 3.51
N ALA A 124 -7.00 0.45 3.86
CA ALA A 124 -8.34 0.23 3.32
C ALA A 124 -8.36 0.36 1.79
N GLN A 125 -7.74 1.41 1.23
CA GLN A 125 -7.63 1.58 -0.21
C GLN A 125 -6.87 0.42 -0.89
N VAL A 126 -5.77 -0.08 -0.31
CA VAL A 126 -5.01 -1.22 -0.86
C VAL A 126 -5.88 -2.48 -0.89
N VAL A 127 -6.63 -2.76 0.18
CA VAL A 127 -7.53 -3.91 0.26
C VAL A 127 -8.63 -3.81 -0.80
N LEU A 128 -9.22 -2.63 -0.99
CA LEU A 128 -10.22 -2.38 -2.04
C LEU A 128 -9.68 -2.61 -3.45
N ALA A 129 -8.54 -1.99 -3.77
CA ALA A 129 -7.92 -2.11 -5.09
C ALA A 129 -7.58 -3.56 -5.43
N GLN A 130 -6.95 -4.27 -4.50
CA GLN A 130 -6.32 -5.54 -4.80
C GLN A 130 -7.20 -6.77 -4.58
N ASN A 131 -8.25 -6.67 -3.73
CA ASN A 131 -9.19 -7.77 -3.53
C ASN A 131 -10.49 -7.60 -4.31
N PHE A 132 -10.92 -6.36 -4.57
CA PHE A 132 -12.24 -6.07 -5.13
C PHE A 132 -12.19 -5.30 -6.46
N GLY A 133 -10.99 -4.95 -6.95
CA GLY A 133 -10.82 -4.25 -8.22
C GLY A 133 -11.33 -2.80 -8.22
N VAL A 134 -11.74 -2.28 -7.06
CA VAL A 134 -12.24 -0.91 -6.94
C VAL A 134 -11.07 0.06 -7.21
N PRO A 135 -11.18 0.99 -8.17
CA PRO A 135 -10.11 1.92 -8.45
C PRO A 135 -9.86 2.85 -7.25
N THR A 136 -8.73 2.65 -6.58
CA THR A 136 -8.26 3.52 -5.49
C THR A 136 -6.82 3.95 -5.78
N PHE A 137 -6.34 5.01 -5.13
CA PHE A 137 -4.96 5.49 -5.31
C PHE A 137 -4.28 5.60 -3.94
N PRO A 138 -3.96 4.46 -3.30
CA PRO A 138 -3.35 4.51 -1.98
C PRO A 138 -2.00 5.21 -2.06
N VAL A 139 -1.80 6.28 -1.30
CA VAL A 139 -0.52 7.02 -1.27
C VAL A 139 0.29 6.61 -0.05
N ASP A 140 1.49 6.08 -0.30
CA ASP A 140 2.48 5.81 0.74
C ASP A 140 3.65 6.81 0.68
N THR A 141 4.71 6.55 1.45
CA THR A 141 5.89 7.43 1.50
C THR A 141 6.71 7.41 0.19
N HIS A 142 6.62 6.36 -0.62
CA HIS A 142 7.24 6.32 -1.94
C HIS A 142 6.47 7.23 -2.89
N ILE A 143 5.16 7.01 -3.02
CA ILE A 143 4.31 7.77 -3.93
C ILE A 143 4.33 9.26 -3.54
N HIS A 144 4.16 9.57 -2.26
CA HIS A 144 4.20 10.95 -1.78
C HIS A 144 5.49 11.67 -2.17
N ARG A 145 6.64 11.02 -1.93
CA ARG A 145 7.96 11.56 -2.30
C ARG A 145 8.12 11.73 -3.80
N LEU A 146 7.69 10.75 -4.59
CA LEU A 146 7.92 10.73 -6.03
C LEU A 146 7.06 11.74 -6.79
N ILE A 147 5.76 11.81 -6.47
CA ILE A 147 4.85 12.80 -7.06
C ILE A 147 5.32 14.22 -6.76
N TYR A 148 5.84 14.45 -5.54
CA TYR A 148 6.52 15.69 -5.19
C TYR A 148 7.80 15.92 -6.02
N ARG A 149 8.70 14.93 -6.11
CA ARG A 149 9.95 15.04 -6.88
C ARG A 149 9.70 15.34 -8.37
N TRP A 150 8.67 14.77 -8.95
CA TRP A 150 8.27 14.98 -10.36
C TRP A 150 7.53 16.30 -10.60
N GLY A 151 7.23 17.05 -9.53
CA GLY A 151 6.51 18.31 -9.61
C GLY A 151 5.08 18.15 -10.08
N LEU A 152 4.44 17.04 -9.71
CA LEU A 152 3.03 16.74 -9.96
C LEU A 152 2.14 17.04 -8.74
N SER A 153 2.74 17.24 -7.56
CA SER A 153 2.09 17.79 -6.37
C SER A 153 3.01 18.75 -5.63
N ASN A 154 2.43 19.62 -4.81
CA ASN A 154 3.18 20.48 -3.89
C ASN A 154 3.68 19.71 -2.64
N GLY A 155 3.20 18.48 -2.41
CA GLY A 155 3.63 17.63 -1.32
C GLY A 155 3.24 18.13 0.08
N LYS A 156 2.20 18.97 0.20
CA LYS A 156 1.75 19.50 1.51
C LYS A 156 1.43 18.40 2.52
N ASN A 157 0.71 17.37 2.08
CA ASN A 157 0.39 16.17 2.84
C ASN A 157 -0.03 15.04 1.90
N VAL A 158 -0.31 13.87 2.47
CA VAL A 158 -0.67 12.65 1.73
C VAL A 158 -2.01 12.83 1.05
N GLU A 159 -2.99 13.45 1.72
CA GLU A 159 -4.33 13.70 1.19
C GLU A 159 -4.30 14.61 -0.04
N GLN A 160 -3.48 15.67 -0.01
CA GLN A 160 -3.26 16.52 -1.17
C GLN A 160 -2.62 15.74 -2.32
N THR A 161 -1.66 14.88 -2.02
CA THR A 161 -0.98 14.09 -3.06
C THR A 161 -1.94 13.10 -3.71
N GLU A 162 -2.79 12.45 -2.92
CA GLU A 162 -3.83 11.56 -3.43
C GLU A 162 -4.79 12.29 -4.37
N ARG A 163 -5.31 13.46 -3.94
CA ARG A 163 -6.18 14.30 -4.78
C ARG A 163 -5.50 14.71 -6.08
N ASP A 164 -4.22 15.08 -6.02
CA ASP A 164 -3.45 15.41 -7.23
C ASP A 164 -3.29 14.19 -8.15
N CYS A 165 -2.98 13.02 -7.61
CA CYS A 165 -2.86 11.78 -8.41
C CYS A 165 -4.19 11.43 -9.10
N LYS A 166 -5.30 11.44 -8.36
CA LYS A 166 -6.64 11.15 -8.91
C LYS A 166 -7.07 12.14 -9.98
N ARG A 167 -6.67 13.42 -9.86
CA ARG A 167 -6.93 14.46 -10.87
C ARG A 167 -6.06 14.31 -12.12
N LEU A 168 -4.83 13.82 -11.97
CA LEU A 168 -3.82 13.81 -13.03
C LEU A 168 -3.80 12.52 -13.84
N PHE A 169 -4.01 11.37 -13.18
CA PHE A 169 -3.91 10.06 -13.81
C PHE A 169 -5.29 9.49 -14.13
N PRO A 170 -5.43 8.78 -15.27
CA PRO A 170 -6.68 8.13 -15.64
C PRO A 170 -7.06 7.02 -14.63
N GLN A 171 -8.36 6.92 -14.32
CA GLN A 171 -8.88 6.10 -13.22
C GLN A 171 -8.57 4.61 -13.36
N GLU A 172 -8.65 4.10 -14.58
CA GLU A 172 -8.34 2.72 -14.94
C GLU A 172 -6.88 2.34 -14.68
N ARG A 173 -5.98 3.31 -14.50
CA ARG A 173 -4.55 3.08 -14.22
C ARG A 173 -4.20 3.15 -12.74
N TRP A 174 -5.11 3.57 -11.86
CA TRP A 174 -4.76 3.90 -10.47
C TRP A 174 -4.17 2.72 -9.68
N ASN A 175 -4.77 1.54 -9.82
CA ASN A 175 -4.34 0.34 -9.09
C ASN A 175 -2.93 -0.12 -9.54
N ASP A 176 -2.66 -0.08 -10.85
CA ASP A 176 -1.33 -0.38 -11.38
C ASP A 176 -0.32 0.67 -10.95
N LEU A 177 -0.65 1.96 -11.12
CA LEU A 177 0.24 3.08 -10.79
C LEU A 177 0.67 3.06 -9.32
N HIS A 178 -0.21 2.66 -8.40
CA HIS A 178 0.14 2.44 -7.01
C HIS A 178 1.39 1.54 -6.87
N LEU A 179 1.39 0.37 -7.51
CA LEU A 179 2.51 -0.57 -7.45
C LEU A 179 3.70 -0.13 -8.32
N GLN A 180 3.44 0.37 -9.54
CA GLN A 180 4.49 0.83 -10.46
C GLN A 180 5.35 1.93 -9.82
N ILE A 181 4.71 2.91 -9.15
CA ILE A 181 5.41 4.02 -8.49
C ILE A 181 6.20 3.51 -7.27
N ILE A 182 5.65 2.57 -6.50
CA ILE A 182 6.37 1.96 -5.37
C ILE A 182 7.64 1.25 -5.87
N TYR A 183 7.55 0.42 -6.90
CA TYR A 183 8.70 -0.28 -7.48
C TYR A 183 9.73 0.69 -8.04
N PHE A 184 9.31 1.68 -8.81
CA PHE A 184 10.20 2.74 -9.28
C PHE A 184 10.92 3.45 -8.13
N GLY A 185 10.20 3.73 -7.04
CA GLY A 185 10.74 4.39 -5.86
C GLY A 185 11.71 3.53 -5.05
N ARG A 186 11.65 2.20 -5.17
CA ARG A 186 12.59 1.27 -4.56
C ARG A 186 13.84 1.11 -5.42
N GLU A 187 13.68 0.98 -6.74
CA GLU A 187 14.75 0.60 -7.67
C GLU A 187 15.49 1.78 -8.30
N HIS A 188 14.78 2.85 -8.64
CA HIS A 188 15.33 3.95 -9.46
C HIS A 188 15.34 5.31 -8.74
N CYS A 189 14.50 5.50 -7.72
CA CYS A 189 14.38 6.77 -7.02
C CYS A 189 14.31 6.60 -5.49
N PRO A 190 15.38 6.04 -4.87
CA PRO A 190 15.42 5.76 -3.44
C PRO A 190 15.29 7.03 -2.61
N ALA A 191 14.94 6.89 -1.33
CA ALA A 191 14.85 8.04 -0.43
C ALA A 191 16.24 8.65 -0.15
N ARG A 192 17.23 7.81 0.12
CA ARG A 192 18.63 8.17 0.42
C ARG A 192 19.53 7.82 -0.76
N GLY A 193 20.59 8.60 -0.98
CA GLY A 193 21.55 8.36 -2.07
C GLY A 193 20.97 8.51 -3.48
N HIS A 194 19.82 9.18 -3.61
CA HIS A 194 19.22 9.41 -4.92
C HIS A 194 20.08 10.35 -5.77
N GLN A 195 20.37 9.94 -7.00
CA GLN A 195 21.07 10.75 -8.00
C GLN A 195 20.04 11.27 -9.04
N PRO A 196 19.58 12.53 -8.95
CA PRO A 196 18.49 13.02 -9.79
C PRO A 196 18.83 13.07 -11.28
N ALA A 197 20.10 13.32 -11.61
CA ALA A 197 20.60 13.36 -12.99
C ALA A 197 20.57 11.99 -13.68
N GLU A 198 20.74 10.90 -12.94
CA GLU A 198 20.74 9.53 -13.47
C GLU A 198 19.35 8.87 -13.43
N CYS A 199 18.43 9.44 -12.66
CA CYS A 199 17.08 8.90 -12.52
C CYS A 199 16.24 9.08 -13.78
N LEU A 200 15.65 7.99 -14.25
CA LEU A 200 14.87 7.91 -15.49
C LEU A 200 13.72 8.93 -15.60
N LEU A 201 13.14 9.34 -14.47
CA LEU A 201 12.07 10.33 -14.42
C LEU A 201 12.56 11.68 -13.91
N CYS A 202 13.32 11.74 -12.81
CA CYS A 202 13.74 13.02 -12.24
C CYS A 202 14.58 13.84 -13.23
N SER A 203 15.48 13.22 -13.99
CA SER A 203 16.30 13.89 -15.02
C SER A 203 15.47 14.60 -16.10
N ARG A 204 14.23 14.15 -16.35
CA ARG A 204 13.35 14.67 -17.41
C ARG A 204 12.30 15.64 -16.90
N ILE A 205 11.68 15.33 -15.76
CA ILE A 205 10.49 16.04 -15.25
C ILE A 205 10.65 16.58 -13.84
N GLY A 206 11.77 16.26 -13.18
CA GLY A 206 12.04 16.56 -11.79
C GLY A 206 11.99 18.06 -11.49
N ARG A 207 11.64 18.38 -10.24
CA ARG A 207 11.68 19.77 -9.75
C ARG A 207 13.11 20.27 -9.72
N ARG A 208 13.29 21.56 -10.05
CA ARG A 208 14.60 22.23 -10.07
C ARG A 208 15.37 22.12 -8.77
N SER A 209 14.68 22.08 -7.63
CA SER A 209 15.29 21.95 -6.30
C SER A 209 16.00 20.61 -6.08
N LEU A 210 15.84 19.62 -6.96
CA LEU A 210 16.55 18.34 -6.86
C LEU A 210 17.98 18.42 -7.40
N PHE A 211 18.32 19.42 -8.22
CA PHE A 211 19.61 19.55 -8.90
C PHE A 211 20.51 20.61 -8.28
N LYS A 212 20.16 21.07 -7.08
CA LYS A 212 20.95 21.97 -6.26
C LYS A 212 21.61 21.15 -5.16
#